data_AF-A0A183J5F4-F1
#
_entry.id   AF-A0A183J5F4-F1
#
_cell.length_a   1.000
_cell.length_b   1.000
_cell.length_c   1.000
_cell.angle_alpha   90.00
_cell.angle_beta   90.00
_cell.angle_gamma   90.00
#
_symmetry.space_group_name_H-M   'P 1'
#
loop_
_entity.id
_entity.type
_entity.pdbx_description
1 polymer ?
#
loop_
_entity_poly.entity_id
_entity_poly.type
_entity_poly.pdbx_seq_one_letter_code
_entity_poly.pdbx_strand_id
1 'polypeptide(L)'
;LFECRVVCASFRSFPILFYAGECFELKRFQDPLPPTPICGLVNKLGNKVRLTFKLELDQVWIGTKERTDKIMMNQIRNVISEPIDGHEDYCIMALQLGTTDASNYWLYWVPAQYVDAIRQAILGP
;
A
#
# COMPACT_ATOMS: atom_id res chain seq x y z
N LEU A 1 0.75 19.28 11.43
CA LEU A 1 -0.11 19.84 10.37
C LEU A 1 -0.20 18.91 9.14
N PHE A 2 0.18 17.64 9.26
CA PHE A 2 -0.22 16.59 8.31
C PHE A 2 -1.54 15.99 8.80
N GLU A 3 -2.48 15.79 7.90
CA GLU A 3 -3.92 15.74 8.18
C GLU A 3 -4.37 14.59 9.11
N CYS A 4 -4.36 14.84 10.43
CA CYS A 4 -4.97 14.00 11.49
C CYS A 4 -6.51 13.87 11.42
N ARG A 5 -7.14 13.96 10.24
CA ARG A 5 -8.62 13.90 10.11
C ARG A 5 -9.15 12.96 9.04
N VAL A 6 -8.35 12.51 8.06
CA VAL A 6 -8.92 11.92 6.84
C VAL A 6 -9.33 10.46 6.95
N VAL A 7 -8.92 9.71 7.98
CA VAL A 7 -9.42 8.32 8.12
C VAL A 7 -9.90 7.87 9.49
N CYS A 8 -10.42 8.81 10.29
CA CYS A 8 -11.12 8.47 11.52
C CYS A 8 -12.66 8.39 11.36
N ALA A 9 -13.23 8.68 10.19
CA ALA A 9 -14.62 9.14 10.11
C ALA A 9 -15.57 8.42 9.14
N SER A 10 -15.29 7.21 8.62
CA SER A 10 -16.29 6.57 7.72
C SER A 10 -16.57 5.07 7.85
N PHE A 11 -16.06 4.36 8.85
CA PHE A 11 -16.50 2.99 9.12
C PHE A 11 -16.77 2.78 10.61
N ARG A 12 -17.86 3.38 11.10
CA ARG A 12 -18.38 3.18 12.46
C ARG A 12 -19.22 1.92 12.65
N SER A 13 -19.31 1.04 11.66
CA SER A 13 -20.01 -0.25 11.76
C SER A 13 -19.49 -1.23 10.73
N PHE A 14 -18.32 -1.85 10.95
CA PHE A 14 -18.07 -3.20 10.45
C PHE A 14 -17.09 -3.87 11.40
N PRO A 15 -17.57 -4.70 12.35
CA PRO A 15 -16.71 -5.71 12.93
C PRO A 15 -16.44 -6.73 11.81
N ILE A 16 -15.17 -7.11 11.62
CA ILE A 16 -14.79 -8.43 11.10
C ILE A 16 -14.90 -8.61 9.56
N LEU A 17 -13.72 -8.90 8.98
CA LEU A 17 -13.41 -9.80 7.85
C LEU A 17 -14.27 -9.72 6.58
N PHE A 18 -13.69 -9.26 5.47
CA PHE A 18 -13.80 -9.93 4.16
C PHE A 18 -12.62 -9.49 3.27
N TYR A 19 -11.41 -9.94 3.61
CA TYR A 19 -10.33 -10.08 2.62
C TYR A 19 -10.41 -11.50 2.06
N ALA A 20 -11.17 -11.68 0.98
CA ALA A 20 -11.10 -12.79 0.02
C ALA A 20 -10.52 -14.14 0.54
N GLY A 21 -11.16 -14.79 1.52
CA GLY A 21 -10.90 -16.20 1.85
C GLY A 21 -9.52 -16.55 2.44
N GLU A 22 -8.64 -15.59 2.72
CA GLU A 22 -7.34 -15.84 3.34
C GLU A 22 -7.17 -14.94 4.59
N CYS A 23 -7.21 -15.55 5.77
CA CYS A 23 -6.85 -14.89 7.01
C CYS A 23 -5.33 -14.61 6.99
N PHE A 24 -4.94 -13.40 6.59
CA PHE A 24 -3.59 -12.94 6.87
C PHE A 24 -3.47 -12.68 8.37
N GLU A 25 -2.80 -13.60 9.05
CA GLU A 25 -2.38 -13.43 10.44
C GLU A 25 -1.37 -12.28 10.47
N LEU A 26 -1.71 -11.17 11.14
CA LEU A 26 -0.81 -10.04 11.34
C LEU A 26 0.33 -10.48 12.29
N LYS A 27 1.31 -11.19 11.75
CA LYS A 27 2.52 -11.58 12.48
C LYS A 27 3.50 -10.41 12.39
N ARG A 28 4.10 -10.06 13.53
CA ARG A 28 5.20 -9.07 13.65
C ARG A 28 6.49 -9.49 12.92
N PHE A 29 6.43 -10.44 11.99
CA PHE A 29 7.54 -10.86 11.16
C PHE A 29 7.44 -10.15 9.81
N GLN A 30 8.56 -9.62 9.32
CA GLN A 30 8.68 -9.09 7.97
C GLN A 30 8.39 -10.24 6.99
N ASP A 31 7.15 -10.33 6.54
CA ASP A 31 6.74 -11.38 5.62
C ASP A 31 7.14 -11.00 4.19
N PRO A 32 7.58 -11.97 3.37
CA PRO A 32 7.85 -11.73 1.97
C PRO A 32 6.57 -11.29 1.26
N LEU A 33 6.75 -10.52 0.17
CA LEU A 33 5.63 -10.12 -0.68
C LEU A 33 4.80 -11.34 -1.10
N PRO A 34 3.47 -11.34 -0.86
CA PRO A 34 2.65 -12.46 -1.26
C PRO A 34 2.58 -12.53 -2.79
N PRO A 35 2.48 -13.74 -3.37
CA PRO A 35 2.22 -13.90 -4.80
C PRO A 35 0.81 -13.42 -5.21
N THR A 36 -0.07 -13.25 -4.21
CA THR A 36 -1.41 -12.69 -4.38
C THR A 36 -1.39 -11.16 -4.31
N PRO A 37 -2.30 -10.47 -5.02
CA PRO A 37 -2.34 -9.02 -5.02
C PRO A 37 -2.84 -8.48 -3.68
N ILE A 38 -2.14 -7.48 -3.14
CA ILE A 38 -2.55 -6.77 -1.92
C ILE A 38 -3.78 -5.93 -2.26
N CYS A 39 -4.93 -6.35 -1.73
CA CYS A 39 -6.21 -5.69 -1.94
C CYS A 39 -6.54 -4.74 -0.77
N GLY A 40 -7.58 -3.93 -0.92
CA GLY A 40 -8.19 -3.14 0.15
C GLY A 40 -7.39 -1.93 0.65
N LEU A 41 -6.34 -1.58 -0.10
CA LEU A 41 -5.67 -0.30 0.02
C LEU A 41 -6.61 0.81 -0.45
N VAL A 42 -6.37 2.04 -0.02
CA VAL A 42 -7.11 3.19 -0.52
C VAL A 42 -6.18 4.30 -0.98
N ASN A 43 -6.59 5.05 -1.99
CA ASN A 43 -5.87 6.24 -2.42
C ASN A 43 -6.28 7.47 -1.60
N LYS A 44 -5.65 8.63 -1.88
CA LYS A 44 -6.01 9.93 -1.27
C LYS A 44 -7.49 10.32 -1.49
N LEU A 45 -8.13 9.82 -2.54
CA LEU A 45 -9.54 10.07 -2.86
C LEU A 45 -10.49 9.07 -2.18
N GLY A 46 -9.98 8.12 -1.40
CA GLY A 46 -10.77 7.06 -0.75
C GLY A 46 -11.20 5.92 -1.67
N ASN A 47 -10.70 5.86 -2.91
CA ASN A 47 -11.00 4.77 -3.84
C ASN A 47 -10.21 3.52 -3.44
N LYS A 48 -10.87 2.35 -3.54
CA LYS A 48 -10.22 1.05 -3.31
C LYS A 48 -9.18 0.78 -4.41
N VAL A 49 -7.98 0.44 -3.96
CA VAL A 49 -6.81 0.13 -4.76
C VAL A 49 -6.38 -1.31 -4.47
N ARG A 50 -5.91 -1.97 -5.53
CA ARG A 50 -5.26 -3.27 -5.47
C ARG A 50 -3.84 -3.12 -6.02
N LEU A 51 -2.84 -3.45 -5.21
CA LEU A 51 -1.45 -3.54 -5.63
C LEU A 51 -1.13 -4.96 -6.06
N THR A 52 -0.62 -5.10 -7.28
CA THR A 52 -0.06 -6.36 -7.76
C THR A 52 1.42 -6.16 -8.07
N PHE A 53 2.27 -7.00 -7.49
CA PHE A 53 3.70 -7.00 -7.76
C PHE A 53 4.04 -8.09 -8.77
N LYS A 54 4.68 -7.71 -9.87
CA LYS A 54 5.23 -8.62 -10.87
C LYS A 54 6.74 -8.49 -10.84
N LEU A 55 7.36 -9.19 -9.87
CA LEU A 55 8.81 -9.19 -9.67
C LEU A 55 9.57 -9.70 -10.90
N GLU A 56 9.01 -10.66 -11.65
CA GLU A 56 9.64 -11.15 -12.89
C GLU A 56 9.77 -10.09 -13.99
N LEU A 57 8.90 -9.07 -13.97
CA LEU A 57 8.85 -8.02 -14.98
C LEU A 57 9.27 -6.67 -14.42
N ASP A 58 9.69 -6.61 -13.15
CA ASP A 58 9.95 -5.39 -12.40
C ASP A 58 8.83 -4.35 -12.56
N GLN A 59 7.59 -4.80 -12.42
CA GLN A 59 6.40 -3.97 -12.58
C GLN A 59 5.49 -4.04 -11.35
N VAL A 60 4.93 -2.88 -10.99
CA VAL A 60 3.92 -2.71 -9.96
C VAL A 60 2.64 -2.23 -10.62
N TRP A 61 1.55 -2.95 -10.43
CA TRP A 61 0.26 -2.59 -11.02
C TRP A 61 -0.66 -2.05 -9.93
N ILE A 62 -1.18 -0.85 -10.16
CA ILE A 62 -2.14 -0.17 -9.30
C ILE A 62 -3.51 -0.30 -9.94
N GLY A 63 -4.27 -1.29 -9.50
CA GLY A 63 -5.64 -1.54 -9.93
C GLY A 63 -6.63 -0.70 -9.14
N THR A 64 -7.24 0.29 -9.77
CA THR A 64 -8.46 0.95 -9.26
C THR A 64 -9.68 0.29 -9.91
N LYS A 65 -10.89 0.66 -9.45
CA LYS A 65 -12.15 0.19 -10.08
C LYS A 65 -12.27 0.62 -11.55
N GLU A 66 -11.71 1.78 -11.89
CA GLU A 66 -11.84 2.40 -13.22
C GLU A 66 -10.75 1.94 -14.17
N ARG A 67 -9.50 1.88 -13.69
CA ARG A 67 -8.33 1.55 -14.51
C ARG A 67 -7.24 0.84 -13.71
N THR A 68 -6.39 0.12 -14.42
CA THR A 68 -5.17 -0.46 -13.85
C THR A 68 -3.96 0.26 -14.43
N ASP A 69 -3.27 1.01 -13.58
CA ASP A 69 -2.05 1.74 -13.94
C ASP A 69 -0.85 0.80 -13.74
N LYS A 70 -0.06 0.59 -14.82
CA LYS A 70 1.14 -0.25 -14.79
C LYS A 70 2.36 0.66 -14.62
N ILE A 71 3.05 0.50 -13.50
CA ILE A 71 4.22 1.31 -13.14
C ILE A 71 5.43 0.39 -13.18
N MET A 72 6.49 0.82 -13.84
CA MET A 72 7.76 0.09 -13.80
C MET A 72 8.48 0.43 -12.50
N MET A 73 9.14 -0.52 -11.86
CA MET A 73 9.90 -0.28 -10.62
C MET A 73 10.98 0.77 -10.82
N ASN A 74 11.60 0.82 -12.01
CA ASN A 74 12.57 1.86 -12.39
C ASN A 74 11.98 3.30 -12.38
N GLN A 75 10.66 3.48 -12.48
CA GLN A 75 10.04 4.80 -12.37
C GLN A 75 9.87 5.24 -10.91
N ILE A 76 9.92 4.30 -9.98
CA ILE A 76 9.77 4.57 -8.56
C ILE A 76 11.15 4.91 -8.01
N ARG A 77 11.34 6.17 -7.64
CA ARG A 77 12.64 6.64 -7.13
C ARG A 77 12.80 6.42 -5.64
N ASN A 78 11.70 6.47 -4.91
CA ASN A 78 11.70 6.36 -3.46
C ASN A 78 10.38 5.80 -2.96
N VAL A 79 10.44 5.17 -1.79
CA VAL A 79 9.28 4.64 -1.07
C VAL A 79 9.29 5.22 0.34
N ILE A 80 8.34 6.11 0.59
CA ILE A 80 8.14 6.76 1.90
C ILE A 80 7.11 5.95 2.66
N SER A 81 7.33 5.69 3.95
CA SER A 81 6.35 5.04 4.81
C SER A 81 6.22 5.78 6.14
N GLU A 82 4.99 6.07 6.55
CA GLU A 82 4.68 6.71 7.82
C GLU A 82 3.72 5.83 8.62
N PRO A 83 4.01 5.51 9.89
CA PRO A 83 3.09 4.76 10.75
C PRO A 83 1.83 5.58 11.05
N ILE A 84 0.70 4.91 11.30
CA ILE A 84 -0.57 5.57 11.64
C ILE A 84 -0.76 5.60 13.16
N ASP A 85 -0.96 6.79 13.72
CA ASP A 85 -1.25 6.96 15.15
C ASP A 85 -2.55 6.24 15.53
N GLY A 86 -2.47 5.32 16.50
CA GLY A 86 -3.60 4.51 16.99
C GLY A 86 -3.83 3.19 16.23
N HIS A 87 -3.07 2.93 15.16
CA HIS A 87 -3.14 1.68 14.40
C HIS A 87 -1.72 1.20 14.01
N GLU A 88 -1.01 0.56 14.95
CA GLU A 88 0.37 0.09 14.72
C GLU A 88 0.50 -0.96 13.60
N ASP A 89 -0.57 -1.71 13.34
CA ASP A 89 -0.60 -2.75 12.30
C ASP A 89 -0.67 -2.17 10.87
N TYR A 90 -0.96 -0.87 10.75
CA TYR A 90 -1.15 -0.19 9.49
C TYR A 90 -0.26 1.05 9.35
N CYS A 91 0.12 1.32 8.12
CA CYS A 91 0.92 2.47 7.77
C CYS A 91 0.42 3.11 6.47
N ILE A 92 0.86 4.34 6.27
CA ILE A 92 0.69 5.11 5.05
C ILE A 92 1.97 4.92 4.24
N MET A 93 1.84 4.62 2.96
CA MET A 93 2.99 4.46 2.06
C MET A 93 2.84 5.39 0.87
N ALA A 94 3.92 6.05 0.47
CA ALA A 94 3.96 6.85 -0.74
C ALA A 94 5.02 6.30 -1.71
N LEU A 95 4.61 6.08 -2.96
CA LEU A 95 5.52 5.73 -4.05
C LEU A 95 5.87 7.00 -4.82
N GLN A 96 7.14 7.40 -4.81
CA GLN A 96 7.60 8.57 -5.54
C GLN A 96 7.77 8.23 -7.03
N LEU A 97 6.78 8.61 -7.84
CA LEU A 97 6.77 8.35 -9.29
C LEU A 97 7.53 9.46 -10.02
N GLY A 98 8.81 9.25 -10.33
CA GLY A 98 9.65 10.24 -11.02
C GLY A 98 10.49 11.12 -10.09
N THR A 99 10.86 12.32 -10.55
CA THR A 99 11.88 13.18 -9.92
C THR A 99 11.34 14.18 -8.90
N THR A 100 10.02 14.38 -8.85
CA THR A 100 9.38 15.44 -8.06
C THR A 100 8.50 14.88 -6.95
N ASP A 101 8.51 15.50 -5.77
CA ASP A 101 7.67 15.11 -4.62
C ASP A 101 6.17 15.27 -4.88
N ALA A 102 5.80 16.10 -5.86
CA ALA A 102 4.41 16.23 -6.32
C ALA A 102 3.86 14.96 -7.00
N SER A 103 4.75 14.04 -7.38
CA SER A 103 4.39 12.78 -8.04
C SER A 103 4.31 11.60 -7.07
N ASN A 104 4.20 11.89 -5.76
CA ASN A 104 4.04 10.88 -4.74
C ASN A 104 2.62 10.27 -4.81
N TYR A 105 2.55 8.98 -5.11
CA TYR A 105 1.33 8.21 -5.08
C TYR A 105 1.09 7.68 -3.67
N TRP A 106 0.15 8.30 -2.95
CA TRP A 106 -0.18 7.96 -1.58
C TRP A 106 -1.18 6.80 -1.49
N LEU A 107 -0.79 5.79 -0.71
CA LEU A 107 -1.55 4.60 -0.36
C LEU A 107 -1.75 4.58 1.14
N TYR A 108 -3.01 4.42 1.56
CA TYR A 108 -3.38 4.36 2.96
C TYR A 108 -3.83 2.94 3.32
N TRP A 109 -3.69 2.60 4.61
CA TRP A 109 -4.00 1.28 5.17
C TRP A 109 -3.16 0.13 4.60
N VAL A 110 -1.88 0.40 4.35
CA VAL A 110 -0.94 -0.65 3.98
C VAL A 110 -0.59 -1.43 5.25
N PRO A 111 -0.70 -2.78 5.26
CA PRO A 111 -0.25 -3.57 6.40
C PRO A 111 1.25 -3.39 6.60
N ALA A 112 1.67 -3.03 7.82
CA ALA A 112 3.06 -2.71 8.12
C ALA A 112 4.03 -3.87 7.81
N GLN A 113 3.57 -5.12 7.95
CA GLN A 113 4.34 -6.33 7.66
C GLN A 113 4.89 -6.39 6.22
N TYR A 114 4.22 -5.76 5.26
CA TYR A 114 4.62 -5.78 3.84
C TYR A 114 5.47 -4.58 3.43
N VAL A 115 5.53 -3.52 4.23
CA VAL A 115 6.20 -2.29 3.78
C VAL A 115 7.69 -2.48 3.57
N ASP A 116 8.34 -3.22 4.45
CA ASP A 116 9.77 -3.52 4.30
C ASP A 116 10.01 -4.40 3.06
N ALA A 117 9.16 -5.40 2.82
CA ALA A 117 9.26 -6.25 1.64
C ALA A 117 8.98 -5.47 0.33
N ILE A 118 8.01 -4.56 0.33
CA ILE A 118 7.71 -3.67 -0.80
C ILE A 118 8.89 -2.74 -1.06
N ARG A 119 9.46 -2.14 -0.02
CA ARG A 119 10.62 -1.25 -0.12
C ARG A 119 11.80 -1.99 -0.73
N GLN A 120 12.14 -3.17 -0.21
CA GLN A 120 13.24 -3.98 -0.72
C GLN A 120 13.00 -4.47 -2.16
N ALA A 121 11.76 -4.82 -2.51
CA ALA A 121 11.45 -5.26 -3.86
C ALA A 121 11.55 -4.13 -4.90
N ILE A 122 11.27 -2.88 -4.51
CA ILE A 122 11.31 -1.73 -5.42
C ILE A 122 12.70 -1.09 -5.48
N LEU A 123 13.33 -0.86 -4.34
CA LEU A 123 14.61 -0.16 -4.24
C LEU A 123 15.82 -1.11 -4.34
N GLY A 124 15.59 -2.41 -4.25
CA GLY A 124 16.64 -3.40 -4.09
C GLY A 124 17.10 -3.55 -2.62
N PRO A 125 17.91 -4.58 -2.33
CA PRO A 125 18.53 -4.80 -1.03
C PRO A 125 19.63 -3.78 -0.67
#